data_AF-A0A9J7ASN9-F1
#
_entry.id   AF-A0A9J7ASN9-F1
#
_cell.length_a   1.000
_cell.length_b   1.000
_cell.length_c   1.000
_cell.angle_alpha   90.00
_cell.angle_beta   90.00
_cell.angle_gamma   90.00
#
_symmetry.space_group_name_H-M   'P 1'
#
loop_
_entity.id
_entity.type
_entity.pdbx_description
1 polymer ?
#
loop_
_entity_poly.entity_id
_entity_poly.type
_entity_poly.pdbx_seq_one_letter_code
_entity_poly.pdbx_strand_id
1 'polypeptide(L)'
;MDLTRVTKDGIEDGAIDSSKLDTDISVSNLTASEFEISNQTEARAIVNDANGTVGGSIHSVVDFAANGTRHGKVGFETSGGTMALQNDQGHIYLNADTNNAHANSSIIFTVDNAEKMRTGPEGLVLGTSTGYHELTAYGGYSCALQVTNANSGIGSDAGGYFAVVGTSDLRVWNFSDSSILFGTNNSQAASLSNTGDFVAEGTGITKKGRPIISDSSTGRTLSVSDNGSYIRFSNASPVTVTVPGNSTEAIPVGAEISLFQSGTGTVTVSASGGVTVNSLNSHTQLSGTFAAATLKKVGTDEWDLCGDLTA
;
A
#
# COMPACT_ATOMS: atom_id res chain seq x y z
N MET A 1 51.43 3.37 -76.38
CA MET A 1 50.39 2.33 -76.48
C MET A 1 49.64 2.36 -75.16
N ASP A 2 48.36 2.69 -75.27
CA ASP A 2 47.50 3.22 -74.22
C ASP A 2 47.20 2.25 -73.07
N LEU A 3 46.97 2.87 -71.91
CA LEU A 3 46.22 2.34 -70.79
C LEU A 3 44.79 2.03 -71.27
N THR A 4 44.36 0.77 -71.26
CA THR A 4 42.94 0.43 -71.42
C THR A 4 42.40 -0.19 -70.15
N ARG A 5 41.56 0.62 -69.49
CA ARG A 5 40.54 0.28 -68.50
C ARG A 5 40.07 -1.19 -68.54
N VAL A 6 40.12 -1.84 -67.38
CA VAL A 6 39.23 -2.97 -67.08
C VAL A 6 37.85 -2.38 -66.81
N THR A 7 36.98 -2.36 -67.82
CA THR A 7 35.54 -2.17 -67.64
C THR A 7 34.84 -3.50 -67.69
N LYS A 8 34.12 -3.80 -66.61
CA LYS A 8 32.74 -4.33 -66.60
C LYS A 8 32.37 -5.06 -67.88
N ASP A 9 32.61 -6.38 -67.92
CA ASP A 9 31.79 -7.40 -68.59
C ASP A 9 32.58 -8.72 -68.67
N GLY A 10 32.69 -9.39 -67.52
CA GLY A 10 33.25 -10.73 -67.41
C GLY A 10 32.80 -11.49 -66.17
N ILE A 11 31.83 -10.96 -65.42
CA ILE A 11 31.10 -11.69 -64.38
C ILE A 11 29.64 -11.66 -64.81
N GLU A 12 29.27 -12.59 -65.68
CA GLU A 12 27.88 -12.90 -66.00
C GLU A 12 27.32 -13.78 -64.88
N ASP A 13 26.39 -13.19 -64.12
CA ASP A 13 25.13 -13.77 -63.67
C ASP A 13 25.09 -15.27 -63.27
N GLY A 14 26.08 -15.71 -62.52
CA GLY A 14 26.15 -17.07 -61.99
C GLY A 14 26.96 -17.07 -60.71
N ALA A 15 26.25 -17.11 -59.58
CA ALA A 15 26.73 -17.32 -58.21
C ALA A 15 28.22 -17.03 -57.98
N ILE A 16 28.52 -15.90 -57.35
CA ILE A 16 29.83 -15.70 -56.72
C ILE A 16 30.05 -16.88 -55.77
N ASP A 17 31.02 -17.74 -56.11
CA ASP A 17 31.44 -18.87 -55.28
C ASP A 17 32.04 -18.32 -53.98
N SER A 18 31.23 -18.32 -52.92
CA SER A 18 31.58 -17.78 -51.62
C SER A 18 32.77 -18.50 -50.98
N SER A 19 33.16 -19.69 -51.48
CA SER A 19 34.36 -20.40 -51.04
C SER A 19 35.67 -19.76 -51.51
N LYS A 20 35.61 -18.76 -52.40
CA LYS A 20 36.79 -18.05 -52.95
C LYS A 20 36.90 -16.58 -52.53
N LEU A 21 35.99 -16.08 -51.69
CA LEU A 21 36.06 -14.73 -51.15
C LEU A 21 36.70 -14.77 -49.77
N ASP A 22 38.00 -14.51 -49.71
CA ASP A 22 38.68 -14.26 -48.45
C ASP A 22 38.48 -12.79 -48.06
N THR A 23 37.35 -12.55 -47.41
CA THR A 23 37.11 -11.59 -46.31
C THR A 23 36.50 -10.19 -46.48
N ASP A 24 36.45 -9.47 -47.61
CA ASP A 24 35.69 -8.19 -47.62
C ASP A 24 35.20 -7.74 -49.00
N ILE A 25 33.88 -7.58 -49.16
CA ILE A 25 33.28 -6.85 -50.30
C ILE A 25 33.18 -5.38 -49.89
N SER A 26 34.14 -4.56 -50.32
CA SER A 26 34.11 -3.11 -50.12
C SER A 26 33.44 -2.41 -51.30
N VAL A 27 32.34 -1.70 -51.04
CA VAL A 27 31.63 -0.89 -52.04
C VAL A 27 31.71 0.58 -51.63
N SER A 28 32.36 1.42 -52.44
CA SER A 28 32.57 2.86 -52.14
C SER A 28 32.12 3.75 -53.32
N ASN A 29 31.67 4.97 -53.03
CA ASN A 29 31.26 6.00 -54.00
C ASN A 29 30.06 5.66 -54.91
N LEU A 30 28.97 5.15 -54.33
CA LEU A 30 27.71 5.00 -55.04
C LEU A 30 26.71 6.08 -54.60
N THR A 31 26.14 6.80 -55.57
CA THR A 31 25.26 7.97 -55.33
C THR A 31 23.80 7.60 -55.08
N ALA A 32 23.43 6.34 -55.30
CA ALA A 32 22.18 5.71 -54.86
C ALA A 32 22.41 4.19 -54.87
N SER A 33 22.19 3.51 -53.75
CA SER A 33 22.34 2.06 -53.67
C SER A 33 21.24 1.50 -52.81
N GLU A 34 20.36 0.72 -53.42
CA GLU A 34 19.52 -0.22 -52.70
C GLU A 34 20.31 -1.53 -52.63
N PHE A 35 20.62 -1.96 -51.40
CA PHE A 35 21.20 -3.26 -51.16
C PHE A 35 20.05 -4.25 -50.94
N GLU A 36 19.58 -4.87 -52.02
CA GLU A 36 18.46 -5.81 -52.02
C GLU A 36 18.97 -7.25 -51.94
N ILE A 37 18.50 -8.02 -50.94
CA ILE A 37 18.70 -9.46 -50.88
C ILE A 37 17.36 -10.13 -51.20
N SER A 38 17.22 -10.68 -52.40
CA SER A 38 15.98 -11.30 -52.89
C SER A 38 16.09 -12.83 -53.02
N ASN A 39 14.94 -13.51 -52.85
CA ASN A 39 14.76 -14.94 -53.11
C ASN A 39 15.69 -15.90 -52.32
N GLN A 40 15.98 -15.57 -51.05
CA GLN A 40 16.78 -16.40 -50.13
C GLN A 40 15.90 -16.97 -49.00
N THR A 41 16.30 -18.11 -48.42
CA THR A 41 15.60 -18.73 -47.28
C THR A 41 15.82 -17.96 -45.96
N GLU A 42 16.96 -17.28 -45.81
CA GLU A 42 17.24 -16.25 -44.80
C GLU A 42 18.14 -15.16 -45.41
N ALA A 43 17.83 -13.88 -45.17
CA ALA A 43 18.64 -12.74 -45.61
C ALA A 43 19.26 -12.03 -44.39
N ARG A 44 20.58 -11.81 -44.39
CA ARG A 44 21.31 -11.14 -43.30
C ARG A 44 22.19 -10.01 -43.84
N ALA A 45 21.96 -8.79 -43.37
CA ALA A 45 22.87 -7.66 -43.56
C ALA A 45 23.69 -7.44 -42.27
N ILE A 46 25.03 -7.41 -42.38
CA ILE A 46 25.95 -7.18 -41.26
C ILE A 46 26.68 -5.87 -41.53
N VAL A 47 26.55 -4.90 -40.61
CA VAL A 47 27.25 -3.61 -40.70
C VAL A 47 28.18 -3.50 -39.48
N ASN A 48 29.49 -3.61 -39.72
CA ASN A 48 30.53 -3.54 -38.70
C ASN A 48 31.47 -2.36 -38.99
N ASP A 49 31.98 -1.73 -37.93
CA ASP A 49 33.20 -0.92 -38.02
C ASP A 49 34.35 -1.61 -37.28
N ALA A 50 35.59 -1.15 -37.51
CA ALA A 50 36.80 -1.77 -36.94
C ALA A 50 36.88 -1.68 -35.40
N ASN A 51 36.03 -0.88 -34.76
CA ASN A 51 36.02 -0.64 -33.31
C ASN A 51 34.81 -1.29 -32.62
N GLY A 52 34.02 -2.11 -33.33
CA GLY A 52 32.91 -2.88 -32.77
C GLY A 52 31.72 -2.04 -32.30
N THR A 53 31.64 -0.76 -32.68
CA THR A 53 30.49 0.11 -32.40
C THR A 53 30.22 0.96 -33.63
N VAL A 54 29.04 0.84 -34.24
CA VAL A 54 28.69 1.64 -35.43
C VAL A 54 28.61 3.12 -35.00
N GLY A 55 29.68 3.88 -35.19
CA GLY A 55 29.87 5.23 -34.62
C GLY A 55 30.19 6.31 -35.64
N GLY A 56 29.19 7.14 -35.96
CA GLY A 56 29.24 8.38 -36.75
C GLY A 56 27.89 9.08 -36.65
N SER A 57 27.68 10.28 -37.24
CA SER A 57 26.32 10.85 -37.37
C SER A 57 25.48 9.95 -38.27
N ILE A 58 24.89 8.96 -37.63
CA ILE A 58 24.14 7.90 -38.24
C ILE A 58 22.69 8.36 -38.26
N HIS A 59 22.23 8.73 -39.45
CA HIS A 59 20.82 8.70 -39.82
C HIS A 59 20.41 7.26 -40.23
N SER A 60 21.01 6.21 -39.65
CA SER A 60 20.62 4.83 -39.95
C SER A 60 19.44 4.44 -39.10
N VAL A 61 18.28 4.54 -39.72
CA VAL A 61 17.09 3.83 -39.31
C VAL A 61 17.15 2.46 -39.99
N VAL A 62 17.11 1.37 -39.23
CA VAL A 62 16.85 0.05 -39.81
C VAL A 62 15.34 -0.04 -39.99
N ASP A 63 14.86 0.16 -41.21
CA ASP A 63 13.45 0.03 -41.58
C ASP A 63 13.13 -1.45 -41.85
N PHE A 64 12.24 -2.02 -41.06
CA PHE A 64 11.69 -3.35 -41.28
C PHE A 64 10.40 -3.20 -42.10
N ALA A 65 10.43 -3.55 -43.38
CA ALA A 65 9.30 -3.44 -44.30
C ALA A 65 9.12 -4.72 -45.13
N ALA A 66 7.86 -5.04 -45.47
CA ALA A 66 7.52 -6.15 -46.35
C ALA A 66 6.35 -5.76 -47.27
N ASN A 67 6.39 -6.19 -48.54
CA ASN A 67 5.35 -5.92 -49.56
C ASN A 67 4.94 -4.42 -49.65
N GLY A 68 5.94 -3.53 -49.62
CA GLY A 68 5.72 -2.08 -49.72
C GLY A 68 5.13 -1.41 -48.47
N THR A 69 4.92 -2.17 -47.38
CA THR A 69 4.39 -1.66 -46.11
C THR A 69 5.46 -1.75 -45.03
N ARG A 70 5.63 -0.69 -44.23
CA ARG A 70 6.59 -0.65 -43.13
C ARG A 70 5.98 -1.23 -41.85
N HIS A 71 6.71 -2.10 -41.17
CA HIS A 71 6.29 -2.79 -39.95
C HIS A 71 7.00 -2.27 -38.69
N GLY A 72 8.17 -1.64 -38.84
CA GLY A 72 8.81 -0.94 -37.73
C GLY A 72 10.18 -0.39 -38.07
N LYS A 73 10.75 0.33 -37.11
CA LYS A 73 12.08 0.91 -37.24
C LYS A 73 12.89 0.87 -35.94
N VAL A 74 14.21 0.74 -36.06
CA VAL A 74 15.18 0.82 -34.96
C VAL A 74 16.31 1.77 -35.35
N GLY A 75 16.44 2.91 -34.65
CA GLY A 75 17.50 3.88 -34.91
C GLY A 75 17.36 5.23 -34.17
N PHE A 76 18.29 6.15 -34.45
CA PHE A 76 18.30 7.52 -33.91
C PHE A 76 17.62 8.47 -34.90
N GLU A 77 16.52 9.12 -34.49
CA GLU A 77 15.63 9.75 -35.47
C GLU A 77 15.97 11.21 -35.81
N THR A 78 16.72 11.92 -34.97
CA THR A 78 17.14 13.32 -35.22
C THR A 78 18.42 13.68 -34.46
N SER A 79 19.00 14.85 -34.76
CA SER A 79 20.22 15.41 -34.15
C SER A 79 20.16 15.68 -32.63
N GLY A 80 19.05 15.31 -31.97
CA GLY A 80 18.86 15.36 -30.52
C GLY A 80 18.96 14.01 -29.79
N GLY A 81 19.30 12.90 -30.46
CA GLY A 81 19.68 11.65 -29.79
C GLY A 81 18.55 10.75 -29.25
N THR A 82 17.32 10.85 -29.76
CA THR A 82 16.25 9.91 -29.40
C THR A 82 16.40 8.61 -30.19
N MET A 83 16.67 7.50 -29.51
CA MET A 83 16.57 6.15 -30.07
C MET A 83 15.12 5.68 -30.00
N ALA A 84 14.47 5.49 -31.14
CA ALA A 84 13.09 5.03 -31.22
C ALA A 84 13.03 3.55 -31.61
N LEU A 85 12.27 2.77 -30.83
CA LEU A 85 11.85 1.42 -31.18
C LEU A 85 10.34 1.46 -31.43
N GLN A 86 9.93 1.56 -32.70
CA GLN A 86 8.53 1.73 -33.11
C GLN A 86 8.03 0.46 -33.80
N ASN A 87 7.01 -0.17 -33.23
CA ASN A 87 6.27 -1.27 -33.86
C ASN A 87 4.91 -0.75 -34.35
N ASP A 88 4.71 -0.74 -35.68
CA ASP A 88 3.52 -0.14 -36.33
C ASP A 88 2.30 -1.08 -36.32
N GLN A 89 2.47 -2.37 -35.94
CA GLN A 89 1.38 -3.35 -35.76
C GLN A 89 1.72 -4.39 -34.65
N GLY A 90 0.87 -4.55 -33.62
CA GLY A 90 1.01 -5.60 -32.58
C GLY A 90 1.61 -5.15 -31.23
N HIS A 91 2.14 -6.08 -30.43
CA HIS A 91 2.82 -5.77 -29.16
C HIS A 91 4.34 -5.64 -29.32
N ILE A 92 4.98 -4.82 -28.48
CA ILE A 92 6.44 -4.80 -28.36
C ILE A 92 6.81 -5.71 -27.19
N TYR A 93 7.35 -6.88 -27.50
CA TYR A 93 7.80 -7.87 -26.52
C TYR A 93 9.29 -7.64 -26.24
N LEU A 94 9.59 -6.90 -25.17
CA LEU A 94 10.96 -6.69 -24.72
C LEU A 94 11.28 -7.75 -23.68
N ASN A 95 12.19 -8.66 -24.02
CA ASN A 95 12.50 -9.82 -23.20
C ASN A 95 14.01 -10.03 -23.17
N ALA A 96 14.57 -10.18 -21.98
CA ALA A 96 15.95 -10.60 -21.79
C ALA A 96 15.96 -11.97 -21.10
N ASP A 97 16.83 -12.87 -21.56
CA ASP A 97 17.08 -14.19 -20.96
C ASP A 97 15.84 -15.10 -20.74
N THR A 98 14.97 -15.26 -21.75
CA THR A 98 13.72 -16.04 -21.63
C THR A 98 13.91 -17.54 -21.38
N ASN A 99 15.14 -18.05 -21.46
CA ASN A 99 15.54 -19.42 -21.18
C ASN A 99 16.47 -19.55 -19.95
N ASN A 100 16.70 -18.45 -19.22
CA ASN A 100 17.37 -18.41 -17.92
C ASN A 100 18.87 -18.84 -17.94
N ALA A 101 19.60 -18.51 -19.00
CA ALA A 101 20.99 -18.88 -19.25
C ALA A 101 22.04 -17.86 -18.74
N HIS A 102 21.65 -16.63 -18.39
CA HIS A 102 22.58 -15.57 -17.96
C HIS A 102 22.05 -14.80 -16.75
N ALA A 103 22.79 -14.88 -15.64
CA ALA A 103 22.35 -14.43 -14.32
C ALA A 103 21.98 -12.93 -14.18
N ASN A 104 22.44 -12.05 -15.08
CA ASN A 104 22.40 -10.59 -14.89
C ASN A 104 21.86 -9.82 -16.12
N SER A 105 20.77 -10.29 -16.73
CA SER A 105 20.15 -9.64 -17.89
C SER A 105 18.99 -8.71 -17.46
N SER A 106 18.88 -7.50 -18.04
CA SER A 106 17.86 -6.51 -17.68
C SER A 106 17.37 -5.69 -18.88
N ILE A 107 16.12 -5.23 -18.86
CA ILE A 107 15.58 -4.23 -19.80
C ILE A 107 15.55 -2.88 -19.08
N ILE A 108 16.25 -1.87 -19.60
CA ILE A 108 16.54 -0.60 -18.92
C ILE A 108 15.86 0.56 -19.68
N PHE A 109 15.14 1.44 -18.97
CA PHE A 109 14.47 2.65 -19.51
C PHE A 109 15.01 3.92 -18.82
N THR A 110 15.64 4.83 -19.56
CA THR A 110 16.28 6.05 -19.03
C THR A 110 15.79 7.31 -19.76
N VAL A 111 15.49 8.40 -19.04
CA VAL A 111 15.07 9.72 -19.58
C VAL A 111 15.82 10.84 -18.83
N ASP A 112 16.46 11.79 -19.52
CA ASP A 112 17.13 13.00 -18.94
C ASP A 112 17.89 12.78 -17.61
N ASN A 113 18.60 11.66 -17.48
CA ASN A 113 19.29 11.25 -16.25
C ASN A 113 18.40 11.15 -14.98
N ALA A 114 17.07 11.02 -15.12
CA ALA A 114 16.13 10.84 -14.02
C ALA A 114 14.99 9.86 -14.37
N GLU A 115 14.77 8.89 -13.49
CA GLU A 115 13.77 7.82 -13.63
C GLU A 115 12.32 8.38 -13.65
N LYS A 116 11.39 7.78 -14.41
CA LYS A 116 9.96 8.21 -14.49
C LYS A 116 8.94 7.07 -14.42
N MET A 117 9.28 5.89 -14.91
CA MET A 117 8.45 4.68 -14.81
C MET A 117 9.37 3.47 -14.82
N ARG A 118 9.21 2.57 -13.83
CA ARG A 118 9.97 1.33 -13.70
C ARG A 118 9.06 0.21 -13.26
N THR A 119 8.91 -0.82 -14.08
CA THR A 119 8.35 -2.12 -13.67
C THR A 119 9.49 -3.00 -13.19
N GLY A 120 9.44 -3.51 -11.95
CA GLY A 120 10.47 -4.42 -11.39
C GLY A 120 9.90 -5.48 -10.43
N PRO A 121 10.75 -6.32 -9.80
CA PRO A 121 10.33 -7.42 -8.91
C PRO A 121 9.54 -6.96 -7.67
N GLU A 122 9.67 -5.69 -7.29
CA GLU A 122 8.98 -5.02 -6.19
C GLU A 122 7.61 -4.42 -6.61
N GLY A 123 7.26 -4.49 -7.91
CA GLY A 123 6.06 -3.89 -8.50
C GLY A 123 6.34 -2.78 -9.53
N LEU A 124 5.28 -2.05 -9.91
CA LEU A 124 5.34 -0.93 -10.84
C LEU A 124 5.51 0.40 -10.09
N VAL A 125 6.59 1.12 -10.38
CA VAL A 125 6.88 2.49 -9.92
C VAL A 125 6.51 3.50 -11.01
N LEU A 126 5.75 4.53 -10.65
CA LEU A 126 5.37 5.67 -11.49
C LEU A 126 5.81 6.98 -10.79
N GLY A 127 6.89 7.64 -11.24
CA GLY A 127 7.42 8.85 -10.60
C GLY A 127 8.94 9.04 -10.67
N THR A 128 9.43 10.17 -10.13
CA THR A 128 10.79 10.72 -10.39
C THR A 128 11.64 10.92 -9.13
N SER A 129 12.97 10.92 -9.27
CA SER A 129 13.94 10.77 -8.17
C SER A 129 14.25 12.03 -7.32
N THR A 130 13.44 13.10 -7.36
CA THR A 130 13.66 14.26 -6.47
C THR A 130 12.38 14.72 -5.80
N GLY A 131 12.33 14.53 -4.47
CA GLY A 131 11.43 15.20 -3.52
C GLY A 131 9.94 14.98 -3.77
N TYR A 132 9.33 14.07 -2.99
CA TYR A 132 7.94 13.59 -3.04
C TYR A 132 7.70 12.44 -4.05
N HIS A 133 7.48 11.24 -3.50
CA HIS A 133 7.01 10.07 -4.22
C HIS A 133 5.48 10.00 -4.09
N GLU A 134 4.78 10.78 -4.91
CA GLU A 134 3.32 10.71 -4.98
C GLU A 134 2.92 9.83 -6.16
N LEU A 135 2.24 8.71 -5.88
CA LEU A 135 1.47 8.01 -6.91
C LEU A 135 0.22 8.86 -7.20
N THR A 136 0.34 9.79 -8.15
CA THR A 136 -0.79 10.64 -8.55
C THR A 136 -1.74 9.84 -9.45
N ALA A 137 -2.78 9.25 -8.86
CA ALA A 137 -3.89 8.66 -9.61
C ALA A 137 -4.86 9.76 -10.06
N TYR A 138 -4.80 10.16 -11.33
CA TYR A 138 -5.76 11.12 -11.90
C TYR A 138 -6.96 10.37 -12.49
N GLY A 139 -8.14 10.57 -11.91
CA GLY A 139 -9.41 9.99 -12.37
C GLY A 139 -10.47 11.09 -12.50
N GLY A 140 -11.43 10.91 -13.40
CA GLY A 140 -12.44 11.95 -13.65
C GLY A 140 -13.30 12.28 -12.42
N TYR A 141 -13.91 11.25 -11.80
CA TYR A 141 -14.78 11.41 -10.62
C TYR A 141 -14.27 10.71 -9.37
N SER A 142 -13.43 9.69 -9.51
CA SER A 142 -12.85 8.95 -8.39
C SER A 142 -11.46 8.47 -8.78
N CYS A 143 -10.57 8.41 -7.81
CA CYS A 143 -9.28 7.76 -7.95
C CYS A 143 -8.96 6.98 -6.68
N ALA A 144 -8.40 5.78 -6.82
CA ALA A 144 -8.13 4.88 -5.71
C ALA A 144 -6.82 4.13 -5.93
N LEU A 145 -6.06 3.96 -4.87
CA LEU A 145 -5.07 2.88 -4.75
C LEU A 145 -5.74 1.72 -4.02
N GLN A 146 -5.97 0.61 -4.72
CA GLN A 146 -6.54 -0.60 -4.15
C GLN A 146 -5.41 -1.61 -3.86
N VAL A 147 -5.39 -2.13 -2.63
CA VAL A 147 -4.47 -3.18 -2.21
C VAL A 147 -5.28 -4.45 -1.93
N THR A 148 -4.95 -5.50 -2.67
CA THR A 148 -5.62 -6.80 -2.60
C THR A 148 -4.62 -7.92 -2.38
N ASN A 149 -5.09 -9.09 -1.95
CA ASN A 149 -4.30 -10.31 -1.87
C ASN A 149 -5.13 -11.52 -2.36
N ALA A 150 -4.50 -12.70 -2.37
CA ALA A 150 -5.15 -13.94 -2.82
C ALA A 150 -6.45 -14.28 -2.06
N ASN A 151 -6.60 -13.78 -0.83
CA ASN A 151 -7.76 -14.03 0.01
C ASN A 151 -8.88 -12.98 -0.20
N SER A 152 -8.52 -11.72 -0.46
CA SER A 152 -9.50 -10.65 -0.67
C SER A 152 -10.05 -10.61 -2.09
N GLY A 153 -9.30 -11.10 -3.08
CA GLY A 153 -9.67 -11.01 -4.50
C GLY A 153 -9.52 -9.60 -5.08
N ILE A 154 -9.91 -9.40 -6.34
CA ILE A 154 -9.70 -8.16 -7.13
C ILE A 154 -11.00 -7.44 -7.52
N GLY A 155 -12.12 -7.74 -6.86
CA GLY A 155 -13.42 -7.10 -7.13
C GLY A 155 -13.46 -5.62 -6.69
N SER A 156 -14.50 -4.89 -7.10
CA SER A 156 -14.72 -3.49 -6.72
C SER A 156 -14.84 -3.27 -5.20
N ASP A 157 -15.28 -4.31 -4.48
CA ASP A 157 -15.49 -4.31 -3.04
C ASP A 157 -14.51 -5.25 -2.33
N ALA A 158 -13.31 -5.41 -2.88
CA ALA A 158 -12.29 -6.30 -2.35
C ALA A 158 -11.11 -5.55 -1.73
N GLY A 159 -10.54 -6.12 -0.67
CA GLY A 159 -9.32 -5.61 -0.04
C GLY A 159 -9.49 -4.28 0.67
N GLY A 160 -8.42 -3.49 0.71
CA GLY A 160 -8.43 -2.14 1.27
C GLY A 160 -8.08 -1.10 0.21
N TYR A 161 -8.59 0.12 0.37
CA TYR A 161 -8.22 1.21 -0.52
C TYR A 161 -7.97 2.53 0.21
N PHE A 162 -7.14 3.34 -0.43
CA PHE A 162 -7.00 4.78 -0.19
C PHE A 162 -7.52 5.51 -1.41
N ALA A 163 -8.60 6.27 -1.28
CA ALA A 163 -9.26 6.87 -2.44
C ALA A 163 -9.87 8.23 -2.15
N VAL A 164 -9.99 9.01 -3.22
CA VAL A 164 -11.00 10.05 -3.33
C VAL A 164 -12.16 9.46 -4.13
N VAL A 165 -13.35 9.42 -3.53
CA VAL A 165 -14.56 8.90 -4.19
C VAL A 165 -15.55 10.04 -4.35
N GLY A 166 -15.90 10.35 -5.60
CA GLY A 166 -16.64 11.57 -5.90
C GLY A 166 -15.76 12.82 -5.72
N THR A 167 -16.38 13.96 -5.40
CA THR A 167 -15.69 15.27 -5.43
C THR A 167 -15.19 15.79 -4.08
N SER A 168 -15.38 15.07 -2.98
CA SER A 168 -15.10 15.61 -1.62
C SER A 168 -14.64 14.61 -0.55
N ASP A 169 -14.87 13.31 -0.72
CA ASP A 169 -14.56 12.34 0.33
C ASP A 169 -13.14 11.78 0.15
N LEU A 170 -12.25 12.07 1.11
CA LEU A 170 -11.06 11.24 1.32
C LEU A 170 -11.45 10.00 2.14
N ARG A 171 -11.16 8.82 1.60
CA ARG A 171 -11.52 7.53 2.22
C ARG A 171 -10.28 6.68 2.47
N VAL A 172 -10.22 6.15 3.69
CA VAL A 172 -9.39 5.00 4.07
C VAL A 172 -10.38 3.89 4.39
N TRP A 173 -10.39 2.82 3.60
CA TRP A 173 -11.45 1.82 3.68
C TRP A 173 -10.90 0.41 3.63
N ASN A 174 -11.54 -0.49 4.38
CA ASN A 174 -11.34 -1.94 4.30
C ASN A 174 -12.71 -2.58 4.07
N PHE A 175 -12.86 -3.31 2.96
CA PHE A 175 -14.12 -3.99 2.65
C PHE A 175 -14.27 -5.35 3.33
N SER A 176 -13.20 -5.88 3.91
CA SER A 176 -13.27 -7.08 4.75
C SER A 176 -13.87 -6.70 6.11
N ASP A 177 -14.61 -7.61 6.76
CA ASP A 177 -15.17 -7.44 8.12
C ASP A 177 -14.05 -7.37 9.18
N SER A 178 -13.21 -6.35 9.10
CA SER A 178 -11.96 -6.21 9.82
C SER A 178 -11.70 -4.74 10.11
N SER A 179 -10.90 -4.49 11.15
CA SER A 179 -10.58 -3.13 11.58
C SER A 179 -9.61 -2.45 10.61
N ILE A 180 -9.57 -1.12 10.64
CA ILE A 180 -8.44 -0.32 10.16
C ILE A 180 -7.51 -0.12 11.35
N LEU A 181 -6.26 -0.57 11.25
CA LEU A 181 -5.29 -0.54 12.35
C LEU A 181 -4.22 0.55 12.13
N PHE A 182 -3.83 1.21 13.22
CA PHE A 182 -2.68 2.10 13.31
C PHE A 182 -1.73 1.55 14.37
N GLY A 183 -0.44 1.44 14.06
CA GLY A 183 0.52 0.79 14.94
C GLY A 183 1.97 1.11 14.58
N THR A 184 2.87 0.75 15.48
CA THR A 184 4.33 0.86 15.30
C THR A 184 5.02 -0.33 15.96
N ASN A 185 6.22 -0.70 15.50
CA ASN A 185 7.01 -1.81 16.06
C ASN A 185 6.22 -3.13 16.20
N ASN A 186 5.36 -3.45 15.22
CA ASN A 186 4.50 -4.63 15.23
C ASN A 186 3.48 -4.68 16.40
N SER A 187 3.13 -3.52 16.98
CA SER A 187 2.10 -3.35 18.00
C SER A 187 1.01 -2.40 17.52
N GLN A 188 -0.24 -2.71 17.85
CA GLN A 188 -1.39 -1.86 17.55
C GLN A 188 -1.49 -0.73 18.58
N ALA A 189 -1.50 0.52 18.09
CA ALA A 189 -1.71 1.72 18.91
C ALA A 189 -3.17 2.19 18.86
N ALA A 190 -3.83 2.06 17.70
CA ALA A 190 -5.24 2.41 17.55
C ALA A 190 -5.93 1.60 16.45
N SER A 191 -7.25 1.60 16.44
CA SER A 191 -8.06 1.13 15.31
C SER A 191 -9.42 1.77 15.22
N LEU A 192 -9.99 1.74 14.02
CA LEU A 192 -11.43 1.81 13.81
C LEU A 192 -11.95 0.39 13.57
N SER A 193 -12.83 -0.12 14.44
CA SER A 193 -13.43 -1.44 14.28
C SER A 193 -14.43 -1.47 13.12
N ASN A 194 -14.81 -2.68 12.69
CA ASN A 194 -15.91 -2.87 11.72
C ASN A 194 -17.28 -2.38 12.25
N THR A 195 -17.42 -2.20 13.57
CA THR A 195 -18.61 -1.62 14.22
C THR A 195 -18.56 -0.09 14.30
N GLY A 196 -17.46 0.53 13.86
CA GLY A 196 -17.27 1.99 13.87
C GLY A 196 -16.75 2.55 15.19
N ASP A 197 -16.23 1.71 16.08
CA ASP A 197 -15.65 2.12 17.34
C ASP A 197 -14.18 2.50 17.15
N PHE A 198 -13.82 3.71 17.58
CA PHE A 198 -12.43 4.12 17.65
C PHE A 198 -11.83 3.63 18.97
N VAL A 199 -10.80 2.81 18.88
CA VAL A 199 -10.06 2.25 20.01
C VAL A 199 -8.64 2.78 19.94
N ALA A 200 -8.16 3.44 20.98
CA ALA A 200 -6.74 3.77 21.16
C ALA A 200 -6.27 3.08 22.45
N GLU A 201 -5.10 2.42 22.43
CA GLU A 201 -4.58 1.53 23.48
C GLU A 201 -5.33 1.57 24.83
N GLY A 202 -6.21 0.58 25.06
CA GLY A 202 -6.92 0.41 26.34
C GLY A 202 -8.07 1.38 26.62
N THR A 203 -8.38 2.31 25.71
CA THR A 203 -9.51 3.25 25.80
C THR A 203 -10.35 3.22 24.53
N GLY A 204 -11.54 2.62 24.60
CA GLY A 204 -12.54 2.78 23.55
C GLY A 204 -13.20 4.15 23.70
N ILE A 205 -13.05 5.04 22.72
CA ILE A 205 -13.93 6.22 22.63
C ILE A 205 -15.23 5.74 21.99
N THR A 206 -16.09 5.17 22.83
CA THR A 206 -17.34 4.54 22.40
C THR A 206 -18.31 5.63 21.92
N LYS A 207 -18.67 5.62 20.63
CA LYS A 207 -19.80 6.40 20.09
C LYS A 207 -21.17 5.94 20.63
N LYS A 208 -21.22 5.09 21.65
CA LYS A 208 -22.44 4.43 22.19
C LYS A 208 -22.66 4.76 23.67
N GLY A 209 -22.64 6.03 24.05
CA GLY A 209 -22.96 6.44 25.42
C GLY A 209 -22.10 5.73 26.49
N ARG A 210 -22.52 5.81 27.76
CA ARG A 210 -21.88 5.06 28.84
C ARG A 210 -22.38 3.60 28.83
N PRO A 211 -21.50 2.58 28.79
CA PRO A 211 -21.93 1.18 28.83
C PRO A 211 -22.81 0.89 30.05
N ILE A 212 -23.94 0.21 29.86
CA ILE A 212 -24.80 -0.23 30.95
C ILE A 212 -24.45 -1.67 31.32
N ILE A 213 -24.00 -1.89 32.55
CA ILE A 213 -23.76 -3.22 33.11
C ILE A 213 -24.92 -3.57 34.03
N SER A 214 -25.59 -4.69 33.80
CA SER A 214 -26.60 -5.21 34.74
C SER A 214 -25.95 -6.27 35.61
N ASP A 215 -25.94 -6.06 36.92
CA ASP A 215 -25.33 -6.96 37.89
C ASP A 215 -26.40 -7.46 38.87
N SER A 216 -26.51 -8.78 38.98
CA SER A 216 -27.41 -9.46 39.94
C SER A 216 -26.64 -10.18 41.06
N SER A 217 -25.33 -10.00 41.15
CA SER A 217 -24.51 -10.54 42.24
C SER A 217 -24.77 -9.83 43.57
N THR A 218 -24.35 -10.47 44.66
CA THR A 218 -24.30 -9.86 46.02
C THR A 218 -22.94 -9.23 46.32
N GLY A 219 -21.98 -9.35 45.40
CA GLY A 219 -20.62 -8.89 45.59
C GLY A 219 -19.93 -8.64 44.26
N ARG A 220 -19.41 -7.43 44.06
CA ARG A 220 -18.64 -7.03 42.87
C ARG A 220 -17.37 -6.33 43.30
N THR A 221 -16.22 -6.79 42.84
CA THR A 221 -14.96 -6.02 42.91
C THR A 221 -14.81 -5.24 41.62
N LEU A 222 -14.59 -3.93 41.71
CA LEU A 222 -14.41 -3.07 40.53
C LEU A 222 -13.11 -3.42 39.80
N SER A 223 -13.11 -3.26 38.49
CA SER A 223 -11.91 -3.46 37.66
C SER A 223 -11.71 -2.35 36.64
N VAL A 224 -10.57 -2.38 35.93
CA VAL A 224 -10.30 -1.42 34.86
C VAL A 224 -11.40 -1.40 33.79
N SER A 225 -12.08 -2.53 33.55
CA SER A 225 -13.18 -2.63 32.57
C SER A 225 -14.47 -1.92 33.01
N ASP A 226 -14.62 -1.60 34.30
CA ASP A 226 -15.79 -0.87 34.79
C ASP A 226 -15.66 0.65 34.56
N ASN A 227 -14.47 1.16 34.21
CA ASN A 227 -14.23 2.59 33.97
C ASN A 227 -15.16 3.14 32.87
N GLY A 228 -15.90 4.20 33.17
CA GLY A 228 -16.88 4.83 32.28
C GLY A 228 -18.26 4.19 32.29
N SER A 229 -18.44 3.05 32.98
CA SER A 229 -19.70 2.29 32.98
C SER A 229 -20.77 2.85 33.91
N TYR A 230 -22.02 2.46 33.66
CA TYR A 230 -23.20 2.65 34.49
C TYR A 230 -23.71 1.29 34.97
N ILE A 231 -23.38 0.93 36.21
CA ILE A 231 -23.65 -0.40 36.78
C ILE A 231 -24.98 -0.38 37.54
N ARG A 232 -25.91 -1.24 37.11
CA ARG A 232 -27.24 -1.40 37.71
C ARG A 232 -27.27 -2.68 38.53
N PHE A 233 -27.32 -2.53 39.85
CA PHE A 233 -27.41 -3.64 40.78
C PHE A 233 -28.88 -4.02 40.99
N SER A 234 -29.26 -5.25 40.66
CA SER A 234 -30.66 -5.72 40.64
C SER A 234 -31.01 -6.74 41.72
N ASN A 235 -30.03 -7.14 42.55
CA ASN A 235 -30.25 -8.12 43.62
C ASN A 235 -31.19 -7.57 44.71
N ALA A 236 -32.03 -8.44 45.26
CA ALA A 236 -32.91 -8.13 46.39
C ALA A 236 -32.21 -8.25 47.75
N SER A 237 -31.12 -9.02 47.81
CA SER A 237 -30.22 -9.15 48.96
C SER A 237 -29.16 -8.05 48.93
N PRO A 238 -28.58 -7.67 50.09
CA PRO A 238 -27.50 -6.67 50.15
C PRO A 238 -26.37 -6.96 49.16
N VAL A 239 -25.86 -5.90 48.53
CA VAL A 239 -24.79 -5.96 47.54
C VAL A 239 -23.58 -5.19 48.06
N THR A 240 -22.40 -5.81 48.06
CA THR A 240 -21.14 -5.14 48.37
C THR A 240 -20.36 -4.83 47.09
N VAL A 241 -20.06 -3.56 46.87
CA VAL A 241 -19.21 -3.08 45.77
C VAL A 241 -17.84 -2.74 46.34
N THR A 242 -16.84 -3.55 46.04
CA THR A 242 -15.48 -3.40 46.55
C THR A 242 -14.63 -2.54 45.62
N VAL A 243 -14.08 -1.44 46.14
CA VAL A 243 -13.02 -0.66 45.49
C VAL A 243 -11.68 -1.36 45.76
N PRO A 244 -10.98 -1.89 44.73
CA PRO A 244 -9.71 -2.58 44.91
C PRO A 244 -8.57 -1.59 45.21
N GLY A 245 -7.51 -2.07 45.84
CA GLY A 245 -6.25 -1.31 45.94
C GLY A 245 -5.54 -1.23 44.60
N ASN A 246 -4.79 -0.15 44.37
CA ASN A 246 -4.11 0.10 43.09
C ASN A 246 -3.07 -0.98 42.75
N SER A 247 -2.48 -1.61 43.76
CA SER A 247 -1.51 -2.70 43.57
C SER A 247 -2.16 -4.00 43.10
N THR A 248 -3.44 -4.21 43.39
CA THR A 248 -4.19 -5.40 42.95
C THR A 248 -4.89 -5.20 41.62
N GLU A 249 -5.37 -3.98 41.36
CA GLU A 249 -6.09 -3.64 40.13
C GLU A 249 -5.88 -2.15 39.84
N ALA A 250 -5.04 -1.86 38.84
CA ALA A 250 -4.59 -0.50 38.53
C ALA A 250 -5.62 0.27 37.68
N ILE A 251 -6.75 0.63 38.28
CA ILE A 251 -7.74 1.52 37.65
C ILE A 251 -7.10 2.92 37.51
N PRO A 252 -7.14 3.59 36.34
CA PRO A 252 -6.45 4.87 36.13
C PRO A 252 -7.06 6.01 36.96
N VAL A 253 -6.21 6.94 37.44
CA VAL A 253 -6.68 8.20 38.05
C VAL A 253 -7.51 8.97 37.03
N GLY A 254 -8.65 9.51 37.46
CA GLY A 254 -9.65 10.10 36.58
C GLY A 254 -10.77 9.15 36.15
N ALA A 255 -10.66 7.84 36.45
CA ALA A 255 -11.75 6.89 36.21
C ALA A 255 -13.05 7.29 36.92
N GLU A 256 -14.17 7.02 36.26
CA GLU A 256 -15.50 7.36 36.76
C GLU A 256 -16.47 6.19 36.58
N ILE A 257 -17.09 5.73 37.66
CA ILE A 257 -17.96 4.55 37.66
C ILE A 257 -19.26 4.93 38.35
N SER A 258 -20.39 4.86 37.64
CA SER A 258 -21.70 5.12 38.24
C SER A 258 -22.36 3.84 38.71
N LEU A 259 -22.93 3.91 39.91
CA LEU A 259 -23.63 2.85 40.61
C LEU A 259 -25.11 3.23 40.68
N PHE A 260 -25.98 2.25 40.42
CA PHE A 260 -27.42 2.44 40.49
C PHE A 260 -28.09 1.26 41.18
N GLN A 261 -28.82 1.51 42.26
CA GLN A 261 -29.55 0.48 43.00
C GLN A 261 -30.90 0.23 42.33
N SER A 262 -30.98 -0.73 41.41
CA SER A 262 -32.25 -1.10 40.76
C SER A 262 -33.06 -2.15 41.53
N GLY A 263 -32.40 -2.97 42.36
CA GLY A 263 -33.03 -3.93 43.26
C GLY A 263 -33.33 -3.35 44.64
N THR A 264 -33.99 -4.13 45.49
CA THR A 264 -34.29 -3.74 46.88
C THR A 264 -33.12 -3.99 47.85
N GLY A 265 -32.10 -4.72 47.42
CA GLY A 265 -30.89 -4.94 48.21
C GLY A 265 -30.06 -3.67 48.30
N THR A 266 -29.69 -3.28 49.52
CA THR A 266 -28.84 -2.12 49.74
C THR A 266 -27.48 -2.30 49.08
N VAL A 267 -27.09 -1.35 48.22
CA VAL A 267 -25.77 -1.32 47.59
C VAL A 267 -24.82 -0.56 48.51
N THR A 268 -23.81 -1.26 49.01
CA THR A 268 -22.79 -0.72 49.92
C THR A 268 -21.44 -0.67 49.23
N VAL A 269 -20.80 0.49 49.19
CA VAL A 269 -19.43 0.66 48.73
C VAL A 269 -18.47 0.31 49.86
N SER A 270 -17.51 -0.56 49.59
CA SER A 270 -16.50 -1.01 50.54
C SER A 270 -15.10 -0.76 49.98
N ALA A 271 -14.23 -0.15 50.77
CA ALA A 271 -12.84 0.09 50.40
C ALA A 271 -11.97 -1.10 50.81
N SER A 272 -11.10 -1.59 49.91
CA SER A 272 -10.06 -2.55 50.28
C SER A 272 -9.01 -1.90 51.20
N GLY A 273 -8.19 -2.71 51.86
CA GLY A 273 -7.14 -2.21 52.76
C GLY A 273 -6.23 -1.19 52.06
N GLY A 274 -6.08 0.00 52.65
CA GLY A 274 -5.25 1.10 52.12
C GLY A 274 -5.99 2.05 51.17
N VAL A 275 -7.21 1.73 50.74
CA VAL A 275 -8.04 2.62 49.91
C VAL A 275 -8.84 3.58 50.78
N THR A 276 -8.84 4.86 50.42
CA THR A 276 -9.69 5.89 51.02
C THR A 276 -10.84 6.23 50.09
N VAL A 277 -12.07 6.15 50.59
CA VAL A 277 -13.28 6.61 49.90
C VAL A 277 -13.84 7.81 50.65
N ASN A 278 -13.67 9.00 50.07
CA ASN A 278 -14.20 10.25 50.58
C ASN A 278 -15.69 10.33 50.23
N SER A 279 -16.54 10.55 51.22
CA SER A 279 -17.99 10.72 51.01
C SER A 279 -18.61 11.64 52.05
N LEU A 280 -19.78 12.20 51.72
CA LEU A 280 -20.53 13.04 52.66
C LEU A 280 -20.83 12.24 53.94
N ASN A 281 -20.40 12.75 55.10
CA ASN A 281 -20.60 12.13 56.41
C ASN A 281 -20.07 10.68 56.53
N SER A 282 -19.10 10.27 55.71
CA SER A 282 -18.65 8.87 55.62
C SER A 282 -19.75 7.88 55.23
N HIS A 283 -20.82 8.33 54.56
CA HIS A 283 -21.86 7.48 54.03
C HIS A 283 -21.33 6.64 52.86
N THR A 284 -21.59 5.33 52.88
CA THR A 284 -21.11 4.41 51.83
C THR A 284 -22.21 3.57 51.21
N GLN A 285 -23.45 3.71 51.69
CA GLN A 285 -24.61 3.01 51.16
C GLN A 285 -25.38 3.93 50.23
N LEU A 286 -25.90 3.41 49.13
CA LEU A 286 -26.90 4.12 48.34
C LEU A 286 -28.19 4.25 49.17
N SER A 287 -28.85 5.41 49.10
CA SER A 287 -29.98 5.76 49.99
C SER A 287 -31.21 4.86 49.87
N GLY A 288 -31.31 4.07 48.79
CA GLY A 288 -32.41 3.14 48.57
C GLY A 288 -32.60 2.77 47.11
N THR A 289 -33.71 2.11 46.80
CA THR A 289 -34.06 1.75 45.42
C THR A 289 -34.16 3.00 44.55
N PHE A 290 -33.53 2.94 43.38
CA PHE A 290 -33.36 4.01 42.40
C PHE A 290 -32.43 5.15 42.81
N ALA A 291 -31.72 5.02 43.93
CA ALA A 291 -30.61 5.91 44.25
C ALA A 291 -29.42 5.65 43.30
N ALA A 292 -28.66 6.71 43.05
CA ALA A 292 -27.47 6.68 42.22
C ALA A 292 -26.29 7.32 42.95
N ALA A 293 -25.11 6.76 42.75
CA ALA A 293 -23.85 7.35 43.18
C ALA A 293 -22.78 7.17 42.11
N THR A 294 -21.73 7.98 42.18
CA THR A 294 -20.59 7.88 41.27
C THR A 294 -19.31 7.85 42.08
N LEU A 295 -18.44 6.89 41.75
CA LEU A 295 -17.08 6.80 42.22
C LEU A 295 -16.16 7.50 41.23
N LYS A 296 -15.40 8.49 41.71
CA LYS A 296 -14.37 9.21 40.95
C LYS A 296 -13.00 8.91 41.54
N LYS A 297 -12.09 8.32 40.77
CA LYS A 297 -10.72 8.11 41.24
C LYS A 297 -9.95 9.43 41.18
N VAL A 298 -9.49 9.92 42.33
CA VAL A 298 -8.79 11.23 42.45
C VAL A 298 -7.32 11.08 42.84
N GLY A 299 -6.90 9.91 43.33
CA GLY A 299 -5.51 9.57 43.62
C GLY A 299 -5.24 8.07 43.44
N THR A 300 -4.01 7.62 43.71
CA THR A 300 -3.61 6.21 43.54
C THR A 300 -4.53 5.25 44.29
N ASP A 301 -4.80 5.52 45.57
CA ASP A 301 -5.70 4.76 46.43
C ASP A 301 -6.79 5.66 47.05
N GLU A 302 -7.20 6.71 46.32
CA GLU A 302 -8.16 7.72 46.79
C GLU A 302 -9.29 7.92 45.79
N TRP A 303 -10.52 7.87 46.30
CA TRP A 303 -11.75 7.98 45.53
C TRP A 303 -12.75 8.90 46.20
N ASP A 304 -13.47 9.69 45.41
CA ASP A 304 -14.64 10.43 45.87
C ASP A 304 -15.92 9.65 45.51
N LEU A 305 -16.80 9.41 46.48
CA LEU A 305 -18.12 8.84 46.31
C LEU A 305 -19.17 9.94 46.46
N CYS A 306 -19.80 10.29 45.35
CA CYS A 306 -20.76 11.40 45.25
C CYS A 306 -22.11 10.89 44.75
N GLY A 307 -23.20 11.20 45.46
CA GLY A 307 -24.54 10.78 45.07
C GLY A 307 -25.56 10.87 46.20
N ASP A 308 -26.64 10.12 46.03
CA ASP A 308 -27.67 9.96 47.06
C ASP A 308 -27.29 8.81 48.01
N LEU A 309 -26.72 9.18 49.16
CA LEU A 309 -26.01 8.28 50.07
C LEU A 309 -26.57 8.32 51.50
N THR A 310 -26.58 7.17 52.15
CA THR A 310 -26.91 6.98 53.57
C THR A 310 -25.77 6.24 54.30
N ALA A 311 -25.79 6.33 55.63
CA ALA A 311 -24.90 5.60 56.52
C ALA A 311 -25.01 4.08 56.31
#